data_AF-A0A427AYH1-F1
#
_entry.id   AF-A0A427AYH1-F1
#
_cell.length_a   1.000
_cell.length_b   1.000
_cell.length_c   1.000
_cell.angle_alpha   90.00
_cell.angle_beta   90.00
_cell.angle_gamma   90.00
#
_symmetry.space_group_name_H-M   'P 1'
#
loop_
_entity.id
_entity.type
_entity.pdbx_description
1 polymer ?
#
loop_
_entity_poly.entity_id
_entity_poly.type
_entity_poly.pdbx_seq_one_letter_code
_entity_poly.pdbx_strand_id
1 'polypeptide(L)'
;MSSPVIYLATQPPPGVSFVPHPVVPPAMYIPAIDPQRAALLKQIDYYFSSDNLCKDIYLRQNMDDQGWVPVSVIAQFNRVSQLNKY
;
A
#
# COMPACT_ATOMS: atom_id res chain seq x y z
N MET A 1 -10.79 -7.27 -10.15
CA MET A 1 -10.89 -5.87 -9.69
C MET A 1 -10.25 -5.00 -10.76
N SER A 2 -10.96 -4.01 -11.31
CA SER A 2 -10.45 -3.14 -12.37
C SER A 2 -9.54 -2.06 -11.76
N SER A 3 -8.26 -2.01 -12.13
CA SER A 3 -7.32 -1.00 -11.66
C SER A 3 -7.67 0.38 -12.27
N PRO A 4 -7.71 1.47 -11.49
CA PRO A 4 -8.02 2.80 -12.03
C PRO A 4 -6.84 3.36 -12.84
N VAL A 5 -7.10 3.75 -14.08
CA VAL A 5 -6.18 4.50 -14.95
C VAL A 5 -6.33 5.99 -14.64
N ILE A 6 -5.26 6.64 -14.17
CA ILE A 6 -5.24 8.07 -13.89
C ILE A 6 -4.68 8.81 -15.12
N TYR A 7 -5.48 9.69 -15.73
CA TYR A 7 -5.06 10.52 -16.86
C TYR A 7 -4.40 11.82 -16.37
N LEU A 8 -3.10 11.97 -16.58
CA LEU A 8 -2.38 13.24 -16.41
C LEU A 8 -2.18 13.87 -17.79
N ALA A 9 -2.73 15.06 -18.02
CA ALA A 9 -2.52 15.81 -19.26
C ALA A 9 -1.08 16.37 -19.28
N THR A 10 -0.21 15.80 -20.11
CA THR A 10 1.09 16.41 -20.43
C THR A 10 0.89 17.36 -21.59
N GLN A 11 1.14 18.65 -21.35
CA GLN A 11 1.07 19.68 -22.40
C GLN A 11 2.12 19.35 -23.48
N PRO A 12 1.77 19.38 -24.78
CA PRO A 12 2.71 19.04 -25.83
C PRO A 12 3.89 20.04 -25.87
N PRO A 13 5.11 19.58 -26.22
CA PRO A 13 6.29 20.43 -26.27
C PRO A 13 6.11 21.57 -27.28
N PRO A 14 6.54 22.80 -26.95
CA PRO A 14 6.37 23.96 -27.81
C PRO A 14 7.20 23.79 -29.09
N GLY A 15 6.54 23.62 -30.23
CA GLY A 15 7.19 23.62 -31.55
C GLY A 15 6.66 22.64 -32.60
N VAL A 16 5.74 21.72 -32.26
CA VAL A 16 5.14 20.80 -33.24
C VAL A 16 3.79 21.35 -33.75
N SER A 17 3.67 21.52 -35.07
CA SER A 17 2.40 21.87 -35.72
C SER A 17 1.34 20.81 -35.43
N PHE A 18 0.15 21.27 -35.05
CA PHE A 18 -1.00 20.44 -34.71
C PHE A 18 -1.47 19.62 -35.92
N VAL A 19 -0.98 18.39 -36.05
CA VAL A 19 -1.62 17.39 -36.91
C VAL A 19 -2.72 16.73 -36.07
N PRO A 20 -4.00 16.71 -36.51
CA PRO A 20 -5.10 16.12 -35.76
C PRO A 20 -5.02 14.58 -35.83
N HIS A 21 -4.03 14.01 -35.13
CA HIS A 21 -4.06 12.61 -34.74
C HIS A 21 -4.79 12.53 -33.40
N PRO A 22 -5.68 11.55 -33.17
CA PRO A 22 -6.16 11.25 -31.82
C PRO A 22 -4.95 10.82 -31.01
N VAL A 23 -4.39 11.76 -30.25
CA VAL A 23 -3.30 11.52 -29.31
C VAL A 23 -3.89 10.67 -28.20
N VAL A 24 -3.91 9.35 -28.39
CA VAL A 24 -4.17 8.43 -27.28
C VAL A 24 -2.96 8.54 -26.36
N PRO A 25 -3.08 9.15 -25.16
CA PRO A 25 -1.94 9.29 -24.28
C PRO A 25 -1.46 7.88 -23.90
N PRO A 26 -0.14 7.63 -23.84
CA PRO A 26 0.37 6.39 -23.28
C PRO A 26 -0.17 6.28 -21.85
N ALA A 27 -1.01 5.28 -21.60
CA ALA A 27 -1.56 5.04 -20.28
C ALA A 27 -0.39 4.76 -19.32
N MET A 28 -0.09 5.73 -18.46
CA MET A 28 0.82 5.51 -17.35
C MET A 28 0.12 4.56 -16.39
N TYR A 29 0.56 3.30 -16.36
CA TYR A 29 0.11 2.34 -15.37
C TYR A 29 0.71 2.73 -14.02
N ILE A 30 0.00 3.57 -13.28
CA ILE A 30 0.24 3.73 -11.86
C ILE A 30 -0.40 2.51 -11.22
N PRO A 31 0.36 1.54 -10.66
CA PRO A 31 -0.25 0.45 -9.93
C PRO A 31 -0.97 1.07 -8.73
N ALA A 32 -2.30 1.19 -8.84
CA ALA A 32 -3.11 1.55 -7.70
C ALA A 32 -2.81 0.53 -6.60
N ILE A 33 -2.44 1.01 -5.41
CA ILE A 33 -2.22 0.13 -4.27
C ILE A 33 -3.47 -0.73 -4.11
N ASP A 34 -3.29 -2.04 -4.23
CA ASP A 34 -4.38 -2.98 -4.12
C ASP A 34 -5.12 -2.73 -2.77
N PRO A 35 -6.46 -2.63 -2.76
CA PRO A 35 -7.22 -2.37 -1.55
C PRO A 35 -6.87 -3.32 -0.39
N GLN A 36 -6.51 -4.57 -0.69
CA GLN A 36 -6.06 -5.55 0.29
C GLN A 36 -4.71 -5.16 0.90
N ARG A 37 -3.78 -4.63 0.09
CA ARG A 37 -2.49 -4.11 0.58
C ARG A 37 -2.67 -2.88 1.45
N ALA A 38 -3.58 -1.97 1.07
CA ALA A 38 -3.91 -0.80 1.89
C ALA A 38 -4.50 -1.19 3.25
N ALA A 39 -5.41 -2.18 3.27
CA ALA A 39 -5.97 -2.72 4.51
C ALA A 39 -4.91 -3.40 5.39
N LEU A 40 -3.95 -4.09 4.78
CA LEU A 40 -2.86 -4.76 5.50
C LEU A 40 -1.95 -3.74 6.18
N LEU A 41 -1.54 -2.70 5.45
CA LEU A 41 -0.72 -1.61 5.99
C LEU A 41 -1.40 -0.97 7.19
N LYS A 42 -2.70 -0.66 7.07
CA LYS A 42 -3.47 -0.10 8.19
C LYS A 42 -3.52 -1.01 9.42
N GLN A 43 -3.55 -2.33 9.23
CA GLN A 43 -3.49 -3.28 10.36
C GLN A 43 -2.12 -3.27 11.03
N ILE A 44 -1.04 -3.27 10.25
CA ILE A 44 0.33 -3.20 10.77
C ILE A 44 0.50 -1.88 11.55
N ASP A 45 0.10 -0.75 10.97
CA ASP A 45 0.15 0.56 11.64
C ASP A 45 -0.60 0.56 12.97
N TYR A 46 -1.76 -0.10 13.02
CA TYR A 46 -2.52 -0.22 14.26
C TYR A 46 -1.78 -1.04 15.32
N TYR A 47 -1.20 -2.19 14.97
CA TYR A 47 -0.47 -3.02 15.93
C TYR A 47 0.72 -2.28 16.54
N PHE A 48 1.43 -1.50 15.72
CA PHE A 48 2.58 -0.70 16.13
C PHE A 48 2.22 0.70 16.65
N SER A 49 0.93 1.06 16.69
CA SER A 49 0.49 2.32 17.28
C SER A 49 0.79 2.35 18.78
N SER A 50 1.14 3.53 19.29
CA SER A 50 1.48 3.74 20.71
C SER A 50 0.38 3.24 21.65
N ASP A 51 -0.89 3.50 21.31
CA ASP A 51 -2.05 3.07 22.08
C ASP A 51 -2.18 1.54 22.18
N ASN A 52 -1.87 0.82 21.09
CA ASN A 52 -1.87 -0.64 21.10
C ASN A 52 -0.63 -1.18 21.82
N LEU A 53 0.56 -0.66 21.52
CA LEU A 53 1.82 -1.11 22.12
C LEU A 53 1.79 -1.05 23.65
N CYS A 54 1.24 0.02 24.22
CA CYS A 54 1.12 0.17 25.67
C CYS A 54 0.31 -0.96 26.33
N LYS A 55 -0.65 -1.55 25.61
CA LYS A 55 -1.60 -2.55 26.12
C LYS A 55 -1.26 -3.97 25.68
N ASP A 56 -0.62 -4.12 24.53
CA ASP A 56 -0.32 -5.40 23.90
C ASP A 56 0.99 -5.99 24.44
N ILE A 57 0.87 -6.67 25.59
CA ILE A 57 1.99 -7.33 26.26
C ILE A 57 2.59 -8.42 25.38
N TYR A 58 1.78 -9.13 24.60
CA TYR A 58 2.26 -10.20 23.72
C TYR A 58 3.18 -9.65 22.64
N LEU A 59 2.77 -8.56 21.95
CA LEU A 59 3.60 -7.93 20.94
C LEU A 59 4.93 -7.42 21.54
N ARG A 60 4.87 -6.78 22.71
CA ARG A 60 6.06 -6.29 23.42
C ARG A 60 7.01 -7.40 23.89
N GLN A 61 6.48 -8.56 24.29
CA GLN A 61 7.30 -9.71 24.68
C GLN A 61 8.05 -10.33 23.49
N ASN A 62 7.57 -10.11 22.27
CA ASN A 62 8.22 -10.58 21.04
C ASN A 62 9.10 -9.49 20.39
N MET A 63 9.27 -8.33 21.03
CA MET A 63 10.19 -7.29 20.59
C MET A 63 11.59 -7.55 21.12
N ASP A 64 12.60 -7.28 20.29
CA ASP A 64 13.98 -7.20 20.75
C ASP A 64 14.29 -5.85 21.44
N ASP A 65 15.53 -5.68 21.89
CA ASP A 65 16.00 -4.46 22.58
C ASP A 65 15.91 -3.19 21.71
N GLN A 66 15.65 -3.33 20.41
CA GLN A 66 15.49 -2.24 19.45
C GLN A 66 14.03 -2.07 19.00
N GLY A 67 13.11 -2.90 19.50
CA GLY A 67 11.69 -2.87 19.14
C GLY A 67 11.34 -3.64 17.86
N TRP A 68 12.25 -4.42 17.29
CA TRP A 68 11.95 -5.26 16.13
C TRP A 68 11.15 -6.48 16.53
N VAL A 69 10.20 -6.86 15.67
CA VAL A 69 9.39 -8.07 15.82
C VAL A 69 9.58 -8.93 14.58
N PRO A 70 9.82 -10.25 14.72
CA PRO A 70 9.88 -11.14 13.58
C PRO A 70 8.57 -11.14 12.78
N VAL A 71 8.67 -11.07 11.45
CA VAL A 71 7.50 -11.05 10.55
C VAL A 71 6.60 -12.28 10.75
N SER A 72 7.18 -13.43 11.14
CA SER A 72 6.44 -14.64 11.47
C SER A 72 5.43 -14.44 12.60
N VAL A 73 5.74 -13.63 13.61
CA VAL A 73 4.84 -13.31 14.73
C VAL A 73 3.66 -12.47 14.24
N ILE A 74 3.95 -11.43 13.45
CA ILE A 74 2.92 -10.53 12.89
C ILE A 74 2.02 -11.28 11.89
N ALA A 75 2.60 -12.20 11.10
CA ALA A 75 1.87 -13.02 10.13
C ALA A 75 0.87 -13.98 10.80
N GLN A 76 1.08 -14.34 12.06
CA GLN A 76 0.16 -15.18 12.84
C GLN A 76 -1.02 -14.41 13.44
N PHE A 77 -0.99 -13.08 13.43
CA PHE A 77 -2.09 -12.30 14.01
C PHE A 77 -3.38 -12.51 13.24
N ASN A 78 -4.47 -12.73 13.99
CA ASN A 78 -5.79 -13.05 13.43
C ASN A 78 -6.25 -12.08 12.34
N ARG A 79 -5.94 -10.78 12.46
CA ARG A 79 -6.32 -9.76 11.46
C ARG A 79 -5.43 -9.77 10.21
N VAL A 80 -4.17 -10.19 10.33
CA VAL A 80 -3.23 -10.35 9.21
C VAL A 80 -3.49 -11.67 8.49
N SER A 81 -3.72 -12.76 9.24
CA SER A 81 -4.09 -14.08 8.72
C SER A 81 -5.42 -14.07 7.95
N GLN A 82 -6.42 -13.31 8.43
CA GLN A 82 -7.70 -13.16 7.72
C GLN A 82 -7.59 -12.39 6.39
N LEU A 83 -6.59 -11.51 6.26
CA LEU A 83 -6.38 -10.71 5.05
C LEU A 83 -5.42 -11.37 4.04
N ASN A 84 -4.76 -12.47 4.45
CA ASN A 84 -3.85 -13.27 3.61
C ASN A 84 -4.41 -14.67 3.27
N LYS A 85 -5.73 -14.87 3.41
CA LYS A 85 -6.38 -16.04 2.84
C LYS A 85 -6.58 -15.78 1.35
N TYR A 86 -5.62 -16.14 0.50
CA TYR A 86 -5.73 -16.66 -0.88
C TYR A 86 -4.33 -16.76 -1.49
#